data_AF-A0A2P1QPB7-F1
#
_entry.id   AF-A0A2P1QPB7-F1
#
_cell.length_a   1.000
_cell.length_b   1.000
_cell.length_c   1.000
_cell.angle_alpha   90.00
_cell.angle_beta   90.00
_cell.angle_gamma   90.00
#
_symmetry.space_group_name_H-M   'P 1'
#
loop_
_entity.id
_entity.type
_entity.pdbx_description
1 polymer ?
#
loop_
_entity_poly.entity_id
_entity_poly.type
_entity_poly.pdbx_seq_one_letter_code
_entity_poly.pdbx_strand_id
1 'polypeptide(L)'
;MDNLSGIVFPSVGKRVFPEDWKKEQEAKGTAIIQRDMDAFGAGIDSGGTIVVGSGANHVDLTDTLIAYDEFGKRIFVLPTANIVVPNNVTSTLVVRHKFQETPYDSPSNLPSDGPIVWRDDSFEFICRQGSLVSGDIPLRSITTNGSGVVTLGSDLRVWRGIKGNRIKDGEVIESKQATSVKTGLVTDLHADIIAGINPDTNNPLKLVKGINQVYLFFKNFLDVTFKQERKFLGEMFWMDDIRTASTDFPAFCLAAPDQLINASGAGGMPDLVSYWLNKPFRYDPLGTNVTDFDAISYSISSNVLTVTFANTTACQKLIDALVEDNLVQGSFTNWMTGTILQAIGGVPANATLAITALSSASRTISFTCAAANSSGSLSGVKMRFYKHRLPDITPGTTITSHVRHFAVQGRGFVAVMDSDSEWVGGLRRRDRFQGHGLTAPLGTLSGGAYGLNQGLGGQWVFSGGGTWGGTLISATIPISDGTNGTPRVGKTTDTRGLSGFPYVFAKRVL
;
A
#
# COMPACT_ATOMS: atom_id res chain seq x y z
N MET A 1 -17.62 -9.76 36.25
CA MET A 1 -16.58 -9.13 37.07
C MET A 1 -15.56 -8.57 36.11
N ASP A 2 -15.14 -7.32 36.30
CA ASP A 2 -14.17 -6.67 35.41
C ASP A 2 -12.89 -7.51 35.31
N ASN A 3 -12.49 -7.82 34.07
CA ASN A 3 -11.27 -8.56 33.76
C ASN A 3 -10.04 -7.64 33.75
N LEU A 4 -10.09 -6.50 34.45
CA LEU A 4 -9.09 -5.43 34.40
C LEU A 4 -8.64 -5.07 35.80
N SER A 5 -7.39 -4.64 35.92
CA SER A 5 -6.87 -4.00 37.13
C SER A 5 -7.60 -2.68 37.39
N GLY A 6 -7.65 -2.27 38.66
CA GLY A 6 -8.32 -1.04 39.08
C GLY A 6 -9.01 -1.14 40.44
N ILE A 7 -9.89 -0.17 40.68
CA ILE A 7 -10.64 -0.03 41.93
C ILE A 7 -11.64 -1.18 42.05
N VAL A 8 -11.63 -1.88 43.19
CA VAL A 8 -12.81 -2.65 43.59
C VAL A 8 -13.80 -1.64 44.15
N PHE A 9 -14.76 -1.22 43.33
CA PHE A 9 -15.76 -0.24 43.74
C PHE A 9 -16.40 -0.68 45.06
N PRO A 10 -16.27 0.12 46.13
CA PRO A 10 -16.74 -0.27 47.44
C PRO A 10 -18.26 -0.35 47.43
N SER A 11 -18.80 -1.32 48.19
CA SER A 11 -20.23 -1.39 48.47
C SER A 11 -20.64 -0.21 49.34
N VAL A 12 -21.08 0.88 48.69
CA VAL A 12 -21.75 2.06 49.25
C VAL A 12 -20.91 2.93 50.21
N GLY A 13 -20.84 4.23 49.92
CA GLY A 13 -20.52 5.28 50.91
C GLY A 13 -19.06 5.72 51.06
N LYS A 14 -18.09 5.10 50.38
CA LYS A 14 -16.69 5.57 50.42
C LYS A 14 -16.45 6.64 49.35
N ARG A 15 -15.75 7.72 49.73
CA ARG A 15 -15.32 8.77 48.80
C ARG A 15 -14.23 8.24 47.86
N VAL A 16 -14.37 8.52 46.56
CA VAL A 16 -13.36 8.29 45.52
C VAL A 16 -12.90 9.66 45.04
N PHE A 17 -11.60 9.91 45.05
CA PHE A 17 -11.03 11.20 44.67
C PHE A 17 -10.70 11.27 43.17
N PRO A 18 -10.55 12.47 42.58
CA PRO A 18 -10.14 12.62 41.18
C PRO A 18 -8.82 11.90 40.84
N GLU A 19 -7.89 11.82 41.79
CA GLU A 19 -6.60 11.13 41.66
C GLU A 19 -6.78 9.61 41.57
N ASP A 20 -7.73 9.07 42.35
CA ASP A 20 -8.10 7.65 42.32
C ASP A 20 -8.67 7.27 40.95
N TRP A 21 -9.54 8.14 40.41
CA TRP A 21 -10.09 8.00 39.05
C TRP A 21 -9.00 8.09 37.98
N LYS A 22 -8.06 9.03 38.11
CA LYS A 22 -6.94 9.17 37.16
C LYS A 22 -6.08 7.91 37.14
N LYS A 23 -5.71 7.39 38.32
CA LYS A 23 -4.94 6.15 38.46
C LYS A 23 -5.69 4.94 37.86
N GLU A 24 -7.00 4.86 38.06
CA GLU A 24 -7.84 3.82 37.45
C GLU A 24 -7.84 3.89 35.92
N GLN A 25 -8.02 5.08 35.34
CA GLN A 25 -8.04 5.28 33.90
C GLN A 25 -6.67 4.98 33.25
N GLU A 26 -5.57 5.39 33.90
CA GLU A 26 -4.21 5.08 33.45
C GLU A 26 -3.93 3.56 33.50
N ALA A 27 -4.36 2.86 34.56
CA ALA A 27 -4.23 1.41 34.68
C ALA A 27 -5.04 0.68 33.58
N LYS A 28 -6.30 1.08 33.37
CA LYS A 28 -7.16 0.52 32.32
C LYS A 28 -6.59 0.78 30.92
N GLY A 29 -6.12 2.01 30.65
CA GLY A 29 -5.49 2.36 29.37
C GLY A 29 -4.24 1.55 29.10
N THR A 30 -3.37 1.38 30.10
CA THR A 30 -2.17 0.55 30.00
C THR A 30 -2.51 -0.92 29.74
N ALA A 31 -3.51 -1.46 30.44
CA ALA A 31 -3.97 -2.84 30.25
C ALA A 31 -4.56 -3.06 28.86
N ILE A 32 -5.30 -2.08 28.31
CA ILE A 32 -5.84 -2.13 26.94
C ILE A 32 -4.70 -2.11 25.93
N ILE A 33 -3.73 -1.19 26.03
CA ILE A 33 -2.59 -1.12 25.09
C ILE A 33 -1.78 -2.42 25.13
N GLN A 34 -1.56 -2.99 26.31
CA GLN A 34 -0.83 -4.25 26.46
C GLN A 34 -1.62 -5.47 25.96
N ARG A 35 -2.94 -5.36 25.84
CA ARG A 35 -3.85 -6.36 25.25
C ARG A 35 -4.08 -6.17 23.76
N ASP A 36 -4.00 -4.94 23.24
CA ASP A 36 -4.23 -4.56 21.83
C ASP A 36 -3.20 -5.16 20.85
N MET A 37 -2.19 -5.87 21.36
CA MET A 37 -1.47 -6.92 20.62
C MET A 37 -2.33 -8.19 20.37
N ASP A 38 -3.65 -7.99 20.22
CA ASP A 38 -4.74 -8.97 20.10
C ASP A 38 -4.71 -9.76 18.79
N ALA A 39 -3.72 -9.49 17.94
CA ALA A 39 -3.35 -10.33 16.80
C ALA A 39 -2.75 -11.67 17.26
N PHE A 40 -2.15 -11.73 18.46
CA PHE A 40 -1.47 -12.91 18.98
C PHE A 40 -2.30 -13.57 20.10
N GLY A 41 -2.44 -14.90 20.02
CA GLY A 41 -3.14 -15.72 21.01
C GLY A 41 -2.39 -15.85 22.34
N ALA A 42 -2.86 -16.79 23.16
CA ALA A 42 -2.24 -17.14 24.43
C ALA A 42 -0.86 -17.82 24.23
N GLY A 43 -0.03 -17.77 25.26
CA GLY A 43 1.31 -18.36 25.27
C GLY A 43 2.39 -17.39 25.72
N ILE A 44 3.64 -17.82 25.55
CA ILE A 44 4.83 -17.07 25.95
C ILE A 44 5.23 -16.09 24.86
N ASP A 45 5.40 -14.84 25.23
CA ASP A 45 5.91 -13.76 24.37
C ASP A 45 7.44 -13.69 24.42
N SER A 46 8.01 -13.80 25.63
CA SER A 46 9.46 -13.85 25.86
C SER A 46 9.81 -14.56 27.18
N GLY A 47 10.98 -15.19 27.23
CA GLY A 47 11.57 -15.77 28.44
C GLY A 47 10.98 -17.11 28.92
N GLY A 48 10.92 -17.29 30.24
CA GLY A 48 10.36 -18.48 30.89
C GLY A 48 11.37 -19.62 31.09
N THR A 49 12.67 -19.31 31.07
CA THR A 49 13.71 -20.31 31.19
C THR A 49 13.86 -20.77 32.64
N ILE A 50 13.53 -22.05 32.88
CA ILE A 50 13.60 -22.68 34.20
C ILE A 50 14.87 -23.51 34.32
N VAL A 51 15.62 -23.28 35.40
CA VAL A 51 16.82 -24.05 35.78
C VAL A 51 16.62 -24.68 37.16
N VAL A 52 17.44 -25.69 37.48
CA VAL A 52 17.49 -26.23 38.84
C VAL A 52 18.06 -25.17 39.77
N GLY A 53 17.33 -24.85 40.82
CA GLY A 53 17.69 -23.81 41.77
C GLY A 53 18.65 -24.29 42.85
N SER A 54 19.15 -23.36 43.65
CA SER A 54 20.00 -23.70 44.78
C SER A 54 19.17 -24.24 45.95
N GLY A 55 19.51 -25.43 46.44
CA GLY A 55 18.82 -26.06 47.58
C GLY A 55 17.83 -27.14 47.18
N ALA A 56 17.42 -27.95 48.16
CA ALA A 56 16.48 -29.05 47.93
C ALA A 56 15.09 -28.49 47.55
N ASN A 57 14.46 -29.06 46.53
CA ASN A 57 13.10 -28.70 46.07
C ASN A 57 12.94 -27.25 45.56
N HIS A 58 13.94 -26.72 44.86
CA HIS A 58 13.86 -25.38 44.27
C HIS A 58 14.21 -25.36 42.78
N VAL A 59 13.54 -24.47 42.05
CA VAL A 59 13.89 -24.07 40.68
C VAL A 59 13.99 -22.56 40.57
N ASP A 60 14.71 -22.08 39.58
CA ASP A 60 14.89 -20.66 39.33
C ASP A 60 14.39 -20.29 37.93
N LEU A 61 13.74 -19.13 37.82
CA LEU A 61 13.47 -18.45 36.56
C LEU A 61 14.64 -17.48 36.29
N THR A 62 15.40 -17.70 35.22
CA THR A 62 16.63 -16.94 34.96
C THR A 62 16.44 -15.66 34.15
N ASP A 63 15.32 -15.56 33.42
CA ASP A 63 15.02 -14.46 32.50
C ASP A 63 13.66 -13.83 32.80
N THR A 64 13.43 -12.62 32.29
CA THR A 64 12.13 -11.97 32.39
C THR A 64 11.12 -12.75 31.55
N LEU A 65 10.06 -13.24 32.18
CA LEU A 65 8.96 -13.92 31.52
C LEU A 65 7.83 -12.93 31.22
N ILE A 66 7.47 -12.84 29.94
CA ILE A 66 6.25 -12.19 29.49
C ILE A 66 5.37 -13.25 28.83
N ALA A 67 4.15 -13.43 29.33
CA ALA A 67 3.22 -14.43 28.82
C ALA A 67 1.76 -13.95 28.90
N TYR A 68 0.89 -14.60 28.14
CA TYR A 68 -0.54 -14.29 28.08
C TYR A 68 -1.37 -15.56 28.28
N ASP A 69 -2.33 -15.50 29.19
CA ASP A 69 -3.26 -16.62 29.41
C ASP A 69 -4.34 -16.70 28.30
N GLU A 70 -5.16 -17.75 28.34
CA GLU A 70 -6.25 -17.94 27.36
C GLU A 70 -7.35 -16.86 27.41
N PHE A 71 -7.42 -16.09 28.50
CA PHE A 71 -8.32 -14.96 28.65
C PHE A 71 -7.69 -13.63 28.19
N GLY A 72 -6.44 -13.66 27.71
CA GLY A 72 -5.70 -12.48 27.26
C GLY A 72 -5.11 -11.67 28.41
N LYS A 73 -5.00 -12.22 29.62
CA LYS A 73 -4.34 -11.56 30.74
C LYS A 73 -2.83 -11.70 30.61
N ARG A 74 -2.14 -10.57 30.68
CA ARG A 74 -0.68 -10.50 30.63
C ARG A 74 -0.09 -10.85 31.98
N ILE A 75 0.96 -11.65 31.97
CA ILE A 75 1.81 -11.99 33.10
C ILE A 75 3.21 -11.45 32.82
N PHE A 76 3.75 -10.70 33.77
CA PHE A 76 5.11 -10.17 33.73
C PHE A 76 5.84 -10.62 34.98
N VAL A 77 6.88 -11.44 34.82
CA VAL A 77 7.68 -11.97 35.93
C VAL A 77 9.14 -11.61 35.69
N LEU A 78 9.75 -10.93 36.65
CA LEU A 78 11.20 -10.71 36.66
C LEU A 78 11.93 -12.03 37.03
N PRO A 79 13.22 -12.18 36.70
CA PRO A 79 14.02 -13.31 37.16
C PRO A 79 13.80 -13.58 38.65
N THR A 80 13.37 -14.79 38.98
CA THR A 80 12.91 -15.16 40.32
C THR A 80 13.61 -16.45 40.74
N ALA A 81 14.44 -16.36 41.77
CA ALA A 81 15.12 -17.52 42.36
C ALA A 81 14.29 -18.16 43.49
N ASN A 82 14.65 -19.39 43.86
CA ASN A 82 14.08 -20.15 44.96
C ASN A 82 12.56 -20.38 44.82
N ILE A 83 12.09 -20.72 43.62
CA ILE A 83 10.71 -21.16 43.41
C ILE A 83 10.56 -22.57 43.99
N VAL A 84 9.76 -22.69 45.04
CA VAL A 84 9.54 -23.96 45.76
C VAL A 84 8.74 -24.92 44.89
N VAL A 85 9.23 -26.15 44.73
CA VAL A 85 8.52 -27.26 44.09
C VAL A 85 8.19 -28.34 45.12
N PRO A 86 7.10 -29.11 44.98
CA PRO A 86 6.76 -30.13 45.97
C PRO A 86 7.77 -31.27 45.96
N ASN A 87 7.96 -31.93 47.12
CA ASN A 87 8.93 -33.02 47.28
C ASN A 87 8.37 -34.38 46.81
N ASN A 88 9.25 -35.25 46.32
CA ASN A 88 8.95 -36.63 45.91
C ASN A 88 7.76 -36.77 44.94
N VAL A 89 7.63 -35.84 43.98
CA VAL A 89 6.51 -35.84 43.03
C VAL A 89 6.91 -35.31 41.66
N THR A 90 6.16 -35.71 40.64
CA THR A 90 6.21 -35.07 39.32
C THR A 90 5.07 -34.06 39.20
N SER A 91 5.39 -32.85 38.79
CA SER A 91 4.44 -31.75 38.63
C SER A 91 4.78 -30.90 37.42
N THR A 92 3.78 -30.22 36.87
CA THR A 92 3.98 -29.19 35.86
C THR A 92 4.08 -27.83 36.55
N LEU A 93 5.21 -27.15 36.39
CA LEU A 93 5.34 -25.76 36.80
C LEU A 93 4.57 -24.88 35.82
N VAL A 94 3.60 -24.16 36.35
CA VAL A 94 2.79 -23.19 35.62
C VAL A 94 2.95 -21.82 36.25
N VAL A 95 2.83 -20.78 35.44
CA VAL A 95 2.58 -19.43 35.92
C VAL A 95 1.12 -19.08 35.65
N ARG A 96 0.49 -18.40 36.60
CA ARG A 96 -0.90 -17.98 36.49
C ARG A 96 -1.07 -16.51 36.88
N HIS A 97 -1.95 -15.82 36.16
CA HIS A 97 -2.36 -14.47 36.52
C HIS A 97 -3.21 -14.49 37.80
N LYS A 98 -2.88 -13.58 38.71
CA LYS A 98 -3.63 -13.37 39.95
C LYS A 98 -3.78 -11.88 40.18
N PHE A 99 -4.95 -11.47 40.66
CA PHE A 99 -5.08 -10.11 41.19
C PHE A 99 -4.54 -10.05 42.61
N GLN A 100 -3.60 -9.14 42.83
CA GLN A 100 -3.17 -8.80 44.18
C GLN A 100 -4.06 -7.67 44.70
N GLU A 101 -4.76 -7.95 45.80
CA GLU A 101 -5.59 -6.97 46.47
C GLU A 101 -4.78 -6.20 47.51
N THR A 102 -4.59 -4.90 47.28
CA THR A 102 -3.85 -4.02 48.18
C THR A 102 -4.79 -2.96 48.76
N PRO A 103 -4.94 -2.90 50.09
CA PRO A 103 -5.61 -1.78 50.75
C PRO A 103 -4.80 -0.49 50.53
N TYR A 104 -5.48 0.56 50.07
CA TYR A 104 -4.90 1.88 49.84
C TYR A 104 -5.71 2.93 50.59
N ASP A 105 -5.04 3.71 51.44
CA ASP A 105 -5.60 4.89 52.08
C ASP A 105 -5.22 6.12 51.25
N SER A 106 -6.23 6.87 50.79
CA SER A 106 -6.00 8.07 50.00
C SER A 106 -5.34 9.16 50.87
N PRO A 107 -4.26 9.82 50.40
CA PRO A 107 -3.57 10.87 51.14
C PRO A 107 -4.41 12.15 51.15
N SER A 108 -5.42 12.20 52.02
CA SER A 108 -6.26 13.39 52.21
C SER A 108 -6.14 13.92 53.63
N ASN A 109 -6.23 15.25 53.78
CA ASN A 109 -6.32 15.91 55.09
C ASN A 109 -7.72 15.77 55.72
N LEU A 110 -8.53 14.81 55.26
CA LEU A 110 -9.89 14.55 55.73
C LEU A 110 -9.93 13.31 56.63
N PRO A 111 -10.95 13.17 57.50
CA PRO A 111 -11.15 11.94 58.27
C PRO A 111 -11.26 10.72 57.34
N SER A 112 -10.56 9.64 57.67
CA SER A 112 -10.51 8.40 56.88
C SER A 112 -11.86 7.69 56.85
N ASP A 113 -12.34 7.34 55.65
CA ASP A 113 -13.50 6.46 55.43
C ASP A 113 -13.11 4.97 55.39
N GLY A 114 -11.88 4.65 55.77
CA GLY A 114 -11.25 3.34 55.63
C GLY A 114 -10.66 3.10 54.23
N PRO A 115 -9.79 2.08 54.08
CA PRO A 115 -9.03 1.87 52.86
C PRO A 115 -9.91 1.46 51.68
N ILE A 116 -9.54 1.89 50.49
CA ILE A 116 -10.08 1.37 49.22
C ILE A 116 -9.23 0.16 48.80
N VAL A 117 -9.85 -0.90 48.30
CA VAL A 117 -9.12 -2.08 47.83
C VAL A 117 -8.80 -1.92 46.36
N TRP A 118 -7.50 -1.94 46.04
CA TRP A 118 -7.00 -1.96 44.66
C TRP A 118 -6.70 -3.38 44.23
N ARG A 119 -7.04 -3.72 42.99
CA ARG A 119 -6.60 -4.95 42.33
C ARG A 119 -5.55 -4.62 41.30
N ASP A 120 -4.31 -5.00 41.59
CA ASP A 120 -3.21 -4.89 40.64
C ASP A 120 -2.94 -6.24 39.98
N ASP A 121 -2.47 -6.19 38.72
CA ASP A 121 -2.06 -7.38 37.98
C ASP A 121 -0.82 -7.98 38.66
N SER A 122 -0.92 -9.26 39.02
CA SER A 122 0.13 -10.02 39.68
C SER A 122 0.13 -11.45 39.14
N PHE A 123 0.96 -12.30 39.71
CA PHE A 123 1.12 -13.67 39.28
C PHE A 123 1.42 -14.60 40.44
N GLU A 124 1.27 -15.89 40.19
CA GLU A 124 1.72 -16.94 41.09
C GLU A 124 2.33 -18.10 40.30
N PHE A 125 3.36 -18.72 40.87
CA PHE A 125 3.88 -20.00 40.41
C PHE A 125 3.10 -21.13 41.10
N ILE A 126 2.68 -22.13 40.32
CA ILE A 126 1.96 -23.28 40.85
C ILE A 126 2.61 -24.55 40.30
N CYS A 127 2.80 -25.54 41.15
CA CYS A 127 3.21 -26.87 40.74
C CYS A 127 1.97 -27.77 40.65
N ARG A 128 1.44 -27.93 39.44
CA ARG A 128 0.22 -28.69 39.18
C ARG A 128 0.52 -30.19 39.14
N GLN A 129 -0.16 -30.95 39.98
CA GLN A 129 -0.21 -32.42 39.91
C GLN A 129 -1.52 -32.79 39.20
N GLY A 130 -1.43 -33.30 37.97
CA GLY A 130 -2.60 -33.59 37.13
C GLY A 130 -2.80 -32.58 35.99
N SER A 131 -4.03 -32.49 35.49
CA SER A 131 -4.38 -31.66 34.33
C SER A 131 -4.21 -30.17 34.61
N LEU A 132 -3.77 -29.43 33.58
CA LEU A 132 -3.79 -27.98 33.57
C LEU A 132 -5.24 -27.51 33.68
N VAL A 133 -5.46 -26.38 34.35
CA VAL A 133 -6.78 -25.77 34.39
C VAL A 133 -6.75 -24.40 33.74
N SER A 134 -7.93 -23.87 33.49
CA SER A 134 -8.13 -22.60 32.79
C SER A 134 -7.30 -21.45 33.40
N GLY A 135 -6.59 -20.72 32.54
CA GLY A 135 -5.66 -19.65 32.92
C GLY A 135 -4.23 -20.08 33.29
N ASP A 136 -3.89 -21.38 33.28
CA ASP A 136 -2.51 -21.84 33.48
C ASP A 136 -1.65 -21.67 32.21
N ILE A 137 -0.45 -21.12 32.39
CA ILE A 137 0.58 -21.09 31.35
C ILE A 137 1.70 -22.05 31.75
N PRO A 138 1.82 -23.23 31.12
CA PRO A 138 2.82 -24.22 31.47
C PRO A 138 4.22 -23.78 31.03
N LEU A 139 5.20 -24.00 31.91
CA LEU A 139 6.61 -23.70 31.65
C LEU A 139 7.41 -24.99 31.46
N ARG A 140 7.37 -25.88 32.45
CA ARG A 140 8.23 -27.07 32.47
C ARG A 140 7.62 -28.20 33.29
N SER A 141 7.85 -29.44 32.87
CA SER A 141 7.67 -30.60 33.76
C SER A 141 8.84 -30.66 34.74
N ILE A 142 8.57 -30.92 36.02
CA ILE A 142 9.57 -31.01 37.09
C ILE A 142 9.31 -32.27 37.91
N THR A 143 10.36 -33.04 38.16
CA THR A 143 10.31 -34.20 39.05
C THR A 143 11.28 -34.00 40.20
N THR A 144 10.81 -34.22 41.42
CA THR A 144 11.63 -34.22 42.63
C THR A 144 11.66 -35.62 43.24
N ASN A 145 12.80 -36.02 43.81
CA ASN A 145 12.91 -37.28 44.55
C ASN A 145 12.77 -37.06 46.07
N GLY A 146 12.75 -38.14 46.87
CA GLY A 146 12.60 -38.05 48.33
C GLY A 146 13.69 -37.25 49.07
N SER A 147 14.85 -37.02 48.44
CA SER A 147 15.95 -36.20 48.96
C SER A 147 15.87 -34.74 48.50
N GLY A 148 14.84 -34.37 47.75
CA GLY A 148 14.62 -33.04 47.20
C GLY A 148 15.52 -32.66 46.03
N VAL A 149 16.13 -33.64 45.35
CA VAL A 149 16.86 -33.39 44.10
C VAL A 149 15.85 -33.13 42.99
N VAL A 150 16.00 -32.01 42.31
CA VAL A 150 15.11 -31.59 41.21
C VAL A 150 15.68 -32.02 39.87
N THR A 151 14.85 -32.63 39.04
CA THR A 151 15.14 -32.98 37.64
C THR A 151 14.16 -32.25 36.73
N LEU A 152 14.69 -31.53 35.73
CA LEU A 152 13.87 -30.87 34.72
C LEU A 152 13.46 -31.87 33.65
N GLY A 153 12.15 -32.03 33.45
CA GLY A 153 11.57 -32.80 32.36
C GLY A 153 11.41 -31.96 31.09
N SER A 154 10.39 -32.30 30.30
CA SER A 154 10.04 -31.64 29.04
C SER A 154 9.82 -30.13 29.22
N ASP A 155 10.28 -29.37 28.22
CA ASP A 155 9.87 -27.98 28.03
C ASP A 155 8.41 -27.96 27.55
N LEU A 156 7.55 -27.26 28.28
CA LEU A 156 6.11 -27.18 28.00
C LEU A 156 5.70 -25.79 27.54
N ARG A 157 6.68 -24.90 27.34
CA ARG A 157 6.45 -23.55 26.84
C ARG A 157 5.86 -23.60 25.43
N VAL A 158 4.73 -22.93 25.27
CA VAL A 158 4.13 -22.68 23.96
C VAL A 158 4.28 -21.21 23.66
N TRP A 159 5.07 -20.87 22.64
CA TRP A 159 5.22 -19.50 22.18
C TRP A 159 3.91 -19.00 21.60
N ARG A 160 3.50 -17.78 21.97
CA ARG A 160 2.27 -17.21 21.46
C ARG A 160 2.36 -17.05 19.95
N GLY A 161 1.36 -17.56 19.24
CA GLY A 161 1.22 -17.42 17.79
C GLY A 161 0.14 -16.42 17.43
N ILE A 162 -0.05 -16.15 16.13
CA ILE A 162 -1.20 -15.38 15.66
C ILE A 162 -2.49 -16.13 16.06
N LYS A 163 -3.46 -15.44 16.65
CA LYS A 163 -4.71 -16.04 17.13
C LYS A 163 -5.48 -16.60 15.92
N GLY A 164 -5.65 -17.93 15.86
CA GLY A 164 -6.30 -18.63 14.75
C GLY A 164 -7.69 -18.07 14.40
N ASN A 165 -8.42 -17.51 15.36
CA ASN A 165 -9.75 -16.92 15.13
C ASN A 165 -9.72 -15.66 14.25
N ARG A 166 -8.55 -15.05 14.01
CA ARG A 166 -8.36 -13.95 13.06
C ARG A 166 -7.87 -14.40 11.68
N ILE A 167 -7.51 -15.67 11.53
CA ILE A 167 -7.21 -16.30 10.23
C ILE A 167 -8.43 -17.15 9.89
N LYS A 168 -9.30 -16.67 9.00
CA LYS A 168 -10.47 -17.46 8.56
C LYS A 168 -10.00 -18.76 7.91
N ASP A 169 -10.79 -19.83 8.00
CA ASP A 169 -10.54 -21.05 7.21
C ASP A 169 -10.33 -20.66 5.73
N GLY A 170 -9.18 -21.04 5.16
CA GLY A 170 -8.79 -20.67 3.80
C GLY A 170 -8.05 -19.33 3.63
N GLU A 171 -7.62 -18.66 4.70
CA GLU A 171 -6.75 -17.47 4.60
C GLU A 171 -5.26 -17.79 4.43
N VAL A 172 -4.77 -18.89 5.01
CA VAL A 172 -3.43 -19.41 4.69
C VAL A 172 -3.60 -20.66 3.84
N ILE A 173 -3.74 -20.44 2.54
CA ILE A 173 -3.69 -21.47 1.49
C ILE A 173 -2.43 -21.24 0.66
N GLU A 174 -1.86 -22.29 0.07
CA GLU A 174 -0.62 -22.17 -0.73
C GLU A 174 -0.70 -21.08 -1.81
N SER A 175 -1.90 -20.83 -2.36
CA SER A 175 -2.13 -19.78 -3.36
C SER A 175 -2.10 -18.35 -2.83
N LYS A 176 -2.20 -18.16 -1.50
CA LYS A 176 -2.11 -16.86 -0.81
C LYS A 176 -0.76 -16.65 -0.12
N GLN A 177 0.02 -17.72 0.06
CA GLN A 177 1.43 -17.58 0.42
C GLN A 177 2.18 -17.03 -0.80
N ALA A 178 3.10 -16.08 -0.57
CA ALA A 178 3.98 -15.66 -1.65
C ALA A 178 4.73 -16.90 -2.17
N THR A 179 4.84 -17.06 -3.49
CA THR A 179 5.50 -18.21 -4.15
C THR A 179 6.95 -18.47 -3.71
N SER A 180 7.54 -17.55 -2.94
CA SER A 180 8.86 -17.65 -2.30
C SER A 180 8.85 -18.27 -0.90
N VAL A 181 7.69 -18.43 -0.26
CA VAL A 181 7.56 -19.07 1.05
C VAL A 181 7.41 -20.57 0.82
N LYS A 182 8.54 -21.29 0.86
CA LYS A 182 8.52 -22.77 0.93
C LYS A 182 8.38 -23.17 2.40
N THR A 183 7.26 -23.79 2.75
CA THR A 183 7.13 -24.46 4.04
C THR A 183 7.62 -25.89 3.87
N GLY A 184 8.77 -26.20 4.45
CA GLY A 184 9.34 -27.53 4.57
C GLY A 184 9.98 -27.66 5.94
N LEU A 185 10.05 -28.87 6.50
CA LEU A 185 10.70 -29.06 7.79
C LEU A 185 12.20 -28.79 7.62
N VAL A 186 12.85 -28.22 8.65
CA VAL A 186 14.32 -28.01 8.65
C VAL A 186 15.07 -29.32 8.38
N THR A 187 14.47 -30.46 8.73
CA THR A 187 14.96 -31.81 8.43
C THR A 187 15.00 -32.14 6.94
N ASP A 188 14.06 -31.66 6.14
CA ASP A 188 14.02 -31.90 4.68
C ASP A 188 15.12 -31.10 3.98
N LEU A 189 15.34 -29.86 4.44
CA LEU A 189 16.46 -29.03 4.00
C LEU A 189 17.82 -29.63 4.40
N HIS A 190 17.92 -30.20 5.60
CA HIS A 190 19.12 -30.90 6.07
C HIS A 190 19.42 -32.14 5.22
N ALA A 191 18.39 -32.90 4.82
CA ALA A 191 18.53 -34.07 3.95
C ALA A 191 18.97 -33.69 2.52
N ASP A 192 18.40 -32.63 1.93
CA ASP A 192 18.77 -32.14 0.60
C ASP A 192 20.21 -31.59 0.56
N ILE A 193 20.64 -30.90 1.63
CA ILE A 193 22.00 -30.40 1.76
C ILE A 193 23.00 -31.55 1.92
N ILE A 194 22.70 -32.56 2.75
CA ILE A 194 23.57 -33.74 2.90
C ILE A 194 23.61 -34.55 1.60
N ALA A 195 22.48 -34.75 0.92
CA ALA A 195 22.42 -35.46 -0.36
C ALA A 195 23.16 -34.71 -1.49
N GLY A 196 23.14 -33.38 -1.48
CA GLY A 196 23.86 -32.54 -2.44
C GLY A 196 25.37 -32.42 -2.17
N ILE A 197 25.80 -32.59 -0.91
CA ILE A 197 27.21 -32.51 -0.49
C ILE A 197 27.91 -33.86 -0.52
N ASN A 198 27.18 -34.98 -0.55
CA ASN A 198 27.80 -36.31 -0.54
C ASN A 198 28.70 -36.50 -1.78
N PRO A 199 30.03 -36.68 -1.62
CA PRO A 199 30.93 -36.85 -2.74
C PRO A 199 30.66 -38.19 -3.43
N ASP A 200 30.02 -38.11 -4.59
CA ASP A 200 29.88 -39.22 -5.54
C ASP A 200 31.12 -39.26 -6.44
N THR A 201 31.87 -40.35 -6.40
CA THR A 201 33.08 -40.59 -7.21
C THR A 201 32.81 -40.46 -8.72
N ASN A 202 31.56 -40.51 -9.17
CA ASN A 202 31.16 -40.39 -10.57
C ASN A 202 30.78 -38.97 -11.01
N ASN A 203 30.75 -37.99 -10.09
CA ASN A 203 30.46 -36.59 -10.46
C ASN A 203 31.27 -35.59 -9.61
N PRO A 204 32.56 -35.38 -9.95
CA PRO A 204 33.48 -34.54 -9.17
C PRO A 204 33.06 -33.06 -9.07
N LEU A 205 32.10 -32.61 -9.89
CA LEU A 205 31.58 -31.23 -9.88
C LEU A 205 30.36 -31.03 -8.96
N LYS A 206 29.82 -32.08 -8.33
CA LYS A 206 28.66 -31.97 -7.41
C LYS A 206 28.95 -31.07 -6.21
N LEU A 207 30.14 -31.20 -5.61
CA LEU A 207 30.56 -30.35 -4.48
C LEU A 207 30.59 -28.86 -4.87
N VAL A 208 31.13 -28.56 -6.04
CA VAL A 208 31.19 -27.18 -6.58
C VAL A 208 29.77 -26.64 -6.83
N LYS A 209 28.85 -27.47 -7.32
CA LYS A 209 27.44 -27.09 -7.51
C LYS A 209 26.71 -26.83 -6.18
N GLY A 210 26.96 -27.66 -5.16
CA GLY A 210 26.44 -27.46 -3.81
C GLY A 210 26.93 -26.16 -3.18
N ILE A 211 28.25 -25.91 -3.24
CA ILE A 211 28.85 -24.65 -2.76
C ILE A 211 28.26 -23.43 -3.49
N ASN A 212 28.05 -23.52 -4.81
CA ASN A 212 27.48 -22.43 -5.59
C ASN A 212 26.00 -22.16 -5.23
N GLN A 213 25.21 -23.20 -4.97
CA GLN A 213 23.83 -23.02 -4.48
C GLN A 213 23.78 -22.38 -3.09
N VAL A 214 24.65 -22.81 -2.18
CA VAL A 214 24.76 -22.23 -0.83
C VAL A 214 25.20 -20.76 -0.92
N TYR A 215 26.16 -20.43 -1.78
CA TYR A 215 26.58 -19.05 -2.04
C TYR A 215 25.44 -18.19 -2.59
N LEU A 216 24.70 -18.68 -3.59
CA LEU A 216 23.55 -17.97 -4.16
C LEU A 216 22.44 -17.75 -3.13
N PHE A 217 22.21 -18.72 -2.25
CA PHE A 217 21.26 -18.59 -1.15
C PHE A 217 21.69 -17.49 -0.17
N PHE A 218 22.93 -17.52 0.33
CA PHE A 218 23.43 -16.50 1.26
C PHE A 218 23.47 -15.10 0.64
N LYS A 219 23.84 -15.00 -0.64
CA LYS A 219 23.79 -13.75 -1.39
C LYS A 219 22.36 -13.19 -1.44
N ASN A 220 21.38 -14.02 -1.80
CA ASN A 220 19.98 -13.62 -1.85
C ASN A 220 19.43 -13.27 -0.46
N PHE A 221 19.84 -13.98 0.59
CA PHE A 221 19.42 -13.73 1.97
C PHE A 221 19.97 -12.39 2.50
N LEU A 222 21.26 -12.11 2.28
CA LEU A 222 21.87 -10.82 2.63
C LEU A 222 21.25 -9.66 1.84
N ASP A 223 20.97 -9.86 0.54
CA ASP A 223 20.31 -8.87 -0.30
C ASP A 223 18.88 -8.53 0.16
N VAL A 224 18.15 -9.48 0.75
CA VAL A 224 16.78 -9.29 1.26
C VAL A 224 16.75 -8.67 2.65
N THR A 225 17.72 -8.97 3.52
CA THR A 225 17.71 -8.57 4.93
C THR A 225 18.23 -7.15 5.17
N PHE A 226 19.11 -6.61 4.30
CA PHE A 226 19.81 -5.33 4.54
C PHE A 226 19.30 -4.10 3.79
N LYS A 227 18.09 -4.11 3.20
CA LYS A 227 17.54 -2.91 2.52
C LYS A 227 16.17 -2.50 3.07
N GLN A 228 16.16 -1.82 4.21
CA GLN A 228 15.20 -0.74 4.42
C GLN A 228 15.47 0.30 3.31
N GLU A 229 14.41 0.67 2.57
CA GLU A 229 14.39 1.56 1.40
C GLU A 229 14.84 0.96 0.03
N ARG A 230 14.32 -0.20 -0.35
CA ARG A 230 14.28 -0.54 -1.80
C ARG A 230 13.22 0.32 -2.49
N LYS A 231 13.65 1.26 -3.33
CA LYS A 231 12.76 1.86 -4.34
C LYS A 231 12.52 0.85 -5.46
N PHE A 232 11.26 0.64 -5.84
CA PHE A 232 10.88 -0.31 -6.89
C PHE A 232 11.10 0.28 -8.29
N LEU A 233 11.36 -0.58 -9.29
CA LEU A 233 11.42 -0.15 -10.68
C LEU A 233 10.10 0.54 -11.07
N GLY A 234 10.18 1.75 -11.61
CA GLY A 234 9.00 2.53 -11.98
C GLY A 234 8.37 3.31 -10.82
N GLU A 235 8.90 3.18 -9.60
CA GLU A 235 8.50 4.02 -8.46
C GLU A 235 8.89 5.47 -8.72
N MET A 236 7.96 6.38 -8.43
CA MET A 236 8.13 7.81 -8.60
C MET A 236 8.42 8.48 -7.26
N PHE A 237 9.35 9.43 -7.27
CA PHE A 237 9.64 10.28 -6.12
C PHE A 237 9.97 11.70 -6.58
N TRP A 238 9.92 12.66 -5.67
CA TRP A 238 10.13 14.08 -5.97
C TRP A 238 11.43 14.56 -5.34
N MET A 239 12.07 15.51 -6.00
CA MET A 239 13.24 16.22 -5.49
C MET A 239 13.11 17.71 -5.75
N ASP A 240 13.66 18.51 -4.85
CA ASP A 240 13.66 19.98 -4.99
C ASP A 240 14.68 20.45 -6.04
N ASP A 241 15.76 19.70 -6.24
CA ASP A 241 16.83 20.01 -7.19
C ASP A 241 16.99 18.94 -8.29
N ILE A 242 17.49 19.37 -9.46
CA ILE A 242 17.88 18.46 -10.54
C ILE A 242 19.20 17.77 -10.18
N ARG A 243 19.15 16.46 -10.02
CA ARG A 243 20.31 15.59 -9.84
C ARG A 243 20.59 14.78 -11.11
N THR A 244 21.86 14.76 -11.53
CA THR A 244 22.35 13.94 -12.64
C THR A 244 22.41 12.48 -12.25
N ALA A 245 22.05 11.58 -13.16
CA ALA A 245 22.10 10.14 -12.90
C ALA A 245 23.54 9.63 -12.73
N SER A 246 23.76 8.79 -11.73
CA SER A 246 25.05 8.17 -11.38
C SER A 246 24.86 6.75 -10.84
N THR A 247 25.94 6.07 -10.45
CA THR A 247 25.90 4.74 -9.82
C THR A 247 25.04 4.75 -8.55
N ASP A 248 25.15 5.84 -7.78
CA ASP A 248 24.47 6.01 -6.50
C ASP A 248 23.10 6.70 -6.66
N PHE A 249 22.80 7.21 -7.85
CA PHE A 249 21.52 7.82 -8.18
C PHE A 249 21.02 7.38 -9.57
N PRO A 250 20.62 6.11 -9.73
CA PRO A 250 20.13 5.56 -10.99
C PRO A 250 18.63 5.89 -11.17
N ALA A 251 18.29 7.17 -11.19
CA ALA A 251 16.92 7.63 -11.42
C ALA A 251 16.86 8.55 -12.64
N PHE A 252 15.78 8.43 -13.39
CA PHE A 252 15.54 9.26 -14.57
C PHE A 252 14.60 10.42 -14.22
N CYS A 253 15.01 11.63 -14.57
CA CYS A 253 14.22 12.84 -14.34
C CYS A 253 13.11 12.94 -15.39
N LEU A 254 11.85 12.83 -14.97
CA LEU A 254 10.69 12.97 -15.87
C LEU A 254 10.47 14.41 -16.33
N ALA A 255 11.17 15.36 -15.71
CA ALA A 255 11.25 16.74 -16.19
C ALA A 255 12.27 16.92 -17.33
N ALA A 256 13.00 15.89 -17.75
CA ALA A 256 13.87 16.00 -18.92
C ALA A 256 13.05 16.29 -20.20
N PRO A 257 13.61 16.96 -21.23
CA PRO A 257 12.92 17.15 -22.50
C PRO A 257 12.45 15.84 -23.15
N ASP A 258 11.52 15.95 -24.09
CA ASP A 258 11.08 14.84 -24.93
C ASP A 258 12.29 14.21 -25.63
N GLN A 259 12.50 12.91 -25.44
CA GLN A 259 13.67 12.20 -25.96
C GLN A 259 13.40 10.71 -26.12
N LEU A 260 14.26 10.04 -26.88
CA LEU A 260 14.27 8.58 -26.95
C LEU A 260 15.16 8.03 -25.83
N ILE A 261 14.65 7.04 -25.10
CA ILE A 261 15.42 6.29 -24.10
C ILE A 261 15.74 4.92 -24.68
N ASN A 262 17.03 4.62 -24.81
CA ASN A 262 17.53 3.36 -25.34
C ASN A 262 17.71 2.32 -24.22
N ALA A 263 17.50 1.03 -24.54
CA ALA A 263 17.75 -0.07 -23.62
C ALA A 263 19.25 -0.39 -23.48
N SER A 264 20.04 -0.07 -24.51
CA SER A 264 21.46 -0.41 -24.63
C SER A 264 22.34 0.82 -24.82
N GLY A 265 23.65 0.64 -24.68
CA GLY A 265 24.65 1.69 -24.85
C GLY A 265 24.92 2.46 -23.55
N ALA A 266 25.94 3.31 -23.59
CA ALA A 266 26.31 4.15 -22.45
C ALA A 266 25.13 5.07 -22.07
N GLY A 267 24.70 4.95 -20.81
CA GLY A 267 23.54 5.66 -20.30
C GLY A 267 22.18 5.04 -20.63
N GLY A 268 22.13 3.85 -21.24
CA GLY A 268 20.90 3.11 -21.54
C GLY A 268 20.15 2.66 -20.28
N MET A 269 18.84 2.43 -20.40
CA MET A 269 17.96 2.11 -19.27
C MET A 269 17.08 0.89 -19.61
N PRO A 270 17.65 -0.32 -19.68
CA PRO A 270 16.96 -1.53 -20.16
C PRO A 270 15.71 -1.85 -19.33
N ASP A 271 15.79 -1.70 -18.02
CA ASP A 271 14.68 -1.99 -17.11
C ASP A 271 13.53 -0.98 -17.29
N LEU A 272 13.85 0.31 -17.49
CA LEU A 272 12.85 1.35 -17.72
C LEU A 272 12.18 1.20 -19.08
N VAL A 273 12.97 0.88 -20.12
CA VAL A 273 12.46 0.60 -21.47
C VAL A 273 11.49 -0.57 -21.42
N SER A 274 11.90 -1.70 -20.81
CA SER A 274 11.04 -2.86 -20.63
C SER A 274 9.76 -2.53 -19.85
N TYR A 275 9.88 -1.75 -18.77
CA TYR A 275 8.72 -1.34 -17.95
C TYR A 275 7.73 -0.48 -18.75
N TRP A 276 8.20 0.56 -19.44
CA TRP A 276 7.33 1.47 -20.20
C TRP A 276 6.74 0.83 -21.46
N LEU A 277 7.46 -0.09 -22.12
CA LEU A 277 6.89 -0.89 -23.21
C LEU A 277 5.68 -1.69 -22.73
N ASN A 278 5.63 -2.10 -21.46
CA ASN A 278 4.57 -2.96 -20.93
C ASN A 278 3.51 -2.22 -20.10
N LYS A 279 3.50 -0.88 -20.12
CA LYS A 279 2.55 -0.06 -19.34
C LYS A 279 1.44 0.53 -20.23
N PRO A 280 0.27 -0.15 -20.35
CA PRO A 280 -0.85 0.38 -21.12
C PRO A 280 -1.59 1.50 -20.37
N PHE A 281 -2.43 2.25 -21.08
CA PHE A 281 -3.42 3.09 -20.42
C PHE A 281 -4.45 2.27 -19.69
N ARG A 282 -4.95 2.86 -18.60
CA ARG A 282 -5.94 2.26 -17.71
C ARG A 282 -7.07 3.25 -17.48
N TYR A 283 -8.27 2.84 -17.84
CA TYR A 283 -9.51 3.43 -17.37
C TYR A 283 -10.02 2.59 -16.22
N ASP A 284 -10.13 3.17 -15.04
CA ASP A 284 -10.50 2.44 -13.84
C ASP A 284 -11.30 3.34 -12.88
N PRO A 285 -12.63 3.37 -13.06
CA PRO A 285 -13.52 4.23 -12.29
C PRO A 285 -13.67 3.77 -10.83
N LEU A 286 -13.63 2.47 -10.54
CA LEU A 286 -13.91 1.86 -9.23
C LEU A 286 -13.35 0.42 -9.09
N GLY A 287 -12.18 0.13 -9.67
CA GLY A 287 -11.55 -1.20 -9.66
C GLY A 287 -11.87 -2.10 -10.87
N THR A 288 -12.53 -1.58 -11.91
CA THR A 288 -12.96 -2.33 -13.12
C THR A 288 -11.82 -2.62 -14.09
N ASN A 289 -10.69 -1.90 -14.00
CA ASN A 289 -9.44 -2.20 -14.71
C ASN A 289 -9.55 -2.41 -16.23
N VAL A 290 -10.10 -1.43 -16.95
CA VAL A 290 -10.18 -1.50 -18.42
C VAL A 290 -8.87 -1.01 -19.04
N THR A 291 -8.18 -1.91 -19.73
CA THR A 291 -6.96 -1.63 -20.51
C THR A 291 -7.15 -1.90 -22.01
N ASP A 292 -8.22 -2.61 -22.35
CA ASP A 292 -8.59 -2.98 -23.71
C ASP A 292 -9.94 -2.39 -24.06
N PHE A 293 -10.01 -1.69 -25.18
CA PHE A 293 -11.17 -0.90 -25.58
C PHE A 293 -11.81 -1.50 -26.84
N ASP A 294 -13.12 -1.70 -26.80
CA ASP A 294 -13.84 -2.40 -27.85
C ASP A 294 -14.00 -1.55 -29.12
N ALA A 295 -13.69 -2.16 -30.27
CA ALA A 295 -13.90 -1.62 -31.60
C ALA A 295 -15.12 -2.29 -32.27
N ILE A 296 -15.94 -1.50 -32.97
CA ILE A 296 -17.21 -1.96 -33.57
C ILE A 296 -17.22 -1.91 -35.10
N SER A 297 -16.37 -1.09 -35.70
CA SER A 297 -16.21 -1.04 -37.14
C SER A 297 -14.89 -0.39 -37.54
N TYR A 298 -14.52 -0.58 -38.79
CA TYR A 298 -13.35 0.06 -39.36
C TYR A 298 -13.57 0.45 -40.82
N SER A 299 -12.77 1.40 -41.29
CA SER A 299 -12.54 1.68 -42.70
C SER A 299 -11.05 1.92 -42.96
N ILE A 300 -10.55 1.40 -44.07
CA ILE A 300 -9.22 1.64 -44.59
C ILE A 300 -9.40 2.38 -45.91
N SER A 301 -8.87 3.60 -45.96
CA SER A 301 -8.85 4.40 -47.18
C SER A 301 -7.51 5.08 -47.29
N SER A 302 -6.83 4.92 -48.43
CA SER A 302 -5.56 5.59 -48.73
C SER A 302 -4.51 5.37 -47.63
N ASN A 303 -4.31 4.12 -47.21
CA ASN A 303 -3.36 3.74 -46.15
C ASN A 303 -3.67 4.35 -44.76
N VAL A 304 -4.90 4.83 -44.54
CA VAL A 304 -5.38 5.27 -43.23
C VAL A 304 -6.45 4.32 -42.74
N LEU A 305 -6.20 3.69 -41.60
CA LEU A 305 -7.17 2.87 -40.87
C LEU A 305 -7.92 3.77 -39.89
N THR A 306 -9.20 3.98 -40.09
CA THR A 306 -10.09 4.61 -39.12
C THR A 306 -10.90 3.54 -38.39
N VAL A 307 -10.74 3.47 -37.07
CA VAL A 307 -11.47 2.55 -36.20
C VAL A 307 -12.54 3.31 -35.44
N THR A 308 -13.77 2.78 -35.44
CA THR A 308 -14.87 3.28 -34.62
C THR A 308 -15.01 2.43 -33.36
N PHE A 309 -15.08 3.08 -32.21
CA PHE A 309 -15.17 2.41 -30.91
C PHE A 309 -16.61 2.16 -30.46
N ALA A 310 -16.79 1.20 -29.57
CA ALA A 310 -18.09 0.90 -28.96
C ALA A 310 -18.64 2.10 -28.18
N ASN A 311 -19.98 2.15 -28.03
CA ASN A 311 -20.63 3.21 -27.25
C ASN A 311 -20.63 2.84 -25.76
N THR A 312 -19.42 2.72 -25.20
CA THR A 312 -19.21 2.45 -23.77
C THR A 312 -18.52 3.63 -23.12
N THR A 313 -18.79 3.83 -21.83
CA THR A 313 -18.19 4.91 -21.04
C THR A 313 -16.66 4.88 -21.10
N ALA A 314 -16.06 3.69 -21.00
CA ALA A 314 -14.61 3.52 -21.07
C ALA A 314 -14.03 3.99 -22.40
N CYS A 315 -14.65 3.61 -23.53
CA CYS A 315 -14.19 4.03 -24.86
C CYS A 315 -14.33 5.54 -25.04
N GLN A 316 -15.46 6.12 -24.62
CA GLN A 316 -15.67 7.56 -24.72
C GLN A 316 -14.64 8.34 -23.90
N LYS A 317 -14.45 7.96 -22.62
CA LYS A 317 -13.50 8.62 -21.71
C LYS A 317 -12.05 8.52 -22.20
N LEU A 318 -11.68 7.39 -22.79
CA LEU A 318 -10.37 7.26 -23.44
C LEU A 318 -10.22 8.27 -24.58
N ILE A 319 -11.16 8.32 -25.53
CA ILE A 319 -11.06 9.20 -26.70
C ILE A 319 -11.04 10.67 -26.27
N ASP A 320 -11.88 11.06 -25.31
CA ASP A 320 -11.89 12.41 -24.75
C ASP A 320 -10.54 12.78 -24.13
N ALA A 321 -9.91 11.84 -23.40
CA ALA A 321 -8.61 12.06 -22.79
C ALA A 321 -7.48 12.17 -23.83
N LEU A 322 -7.53 11.39 -24.91
CA LEU A 322 -6.58 11.49 -26.01
C LEU A 322 -6.74 12.83 -26.77
N VAL A 323 -7.99 13.26 -27.01
CA VAL A 323 -8.26 14.57 -27.62
C VAL A 323 -7.68 15.71 -26.78
N GLU A 324 -7.82 15.67 -25.46
CA GLU A 324 -7.24 16.69 -24.58
C GLU A 324 -5.69 16.64 -24.55
N ASP A 325 -5.04 15.47 -24.55
CA ASP A 325 -3.57 15.39 -24.65
C ASP A 325 -3.06 15.90 -26.00
N ASN A 326 -3.81 15.69 -27.10
CA ASN A 326 -3.46 16.24 -28.41
C ASN A 326 -3.50 17.78 -28.41
N LEU A 327 -4.46 18.39 -27.70
CA LEU A 327 -4.52 19.86 -27.56
C LEU A 327 -3.35 20.41 -26.76
N VAL A 328 -2.72 19.60 -25.91
CA VAL A 328 -1.49 19.95 -25.19
C VAL A 328 -0.26 19.81 -26.08
N GLN A 329 -0.21 18.79 -26.94
CA GLN A 329 0.94 18.53 -27.82
C GLN A 329 0.91 19.35 -29.11
N GLY A 330 -0.27 19.70 -29.60
CA GLY A 330 -0.48 20.49 -30.81
C GLY A 330 -0.32 19.75 -32.14
N SER A 331 0.21 18.52 -32.15
CA SER A 331 0.31 17.70 -33.37
C SER A 331 0.43 16.20 -33.09
N PHE A 332 0.09 15.38 -34.09
CA PHE A 332 0.28 13.93 -34.08
C PHE A 332 1.72 13.50 -34.43
N THR A 333 2.59 14.43 -34.81
CA THR A 333 4.00 14.16 -35.10
C THR A 333 4.68 13.70 -33.82
N ASN A 334 5.33 12.54 -33.86
CA ASN A 334 5.95 11.93 -32.69
C ASN A 334 4.99 11.79 -31.50
N TRP A 335 3.75 11.41 -31.78
CA TRP A 335 2.76 11.16 -30.74
C TRP A 335 2.64 9.69 -30.36
N MET A 336 1.67 9.39 -29.49
CA MET A 336 1.42 8.06 -28.94
C MET A 336 0.88 7.06 -29.97
N THR A 337 0.83 5.78 -29.58
CA THR A 337 0.46 4.69 -30.46
C THR A 337 -0.73 3.88 -29.93
N GLY A 338 -1.45 3.24 -30.86
CA GLY A 338 -2.46 2.23 -30.57
C GLY A 338 -2.01 0.86 -31.06
N THR A 339 -2.31 -0.19 -30.31
CA THR A 339 -2.05 -1.58 -30.66
C THR A 339 -3.37 -2.29 -30.88
N ILE A 340 -3.55 -2.85 -32.08
CA ILE A 340 -4.72 -3.66 -32.41
C ILE A 340 -4.48 -5.08 -31.90
N LEU A 341 -5.37 -5.64 -31.08
CA LEU A 341 -5.15 -6.96 -30.47
C LEU A 341 -5.58 -8.13 -31.36
N GLN A 342 -6.40 -7.86 -32.38
CA GLN A 342 -6.85 -8.83 -33.39
C GLN A 342 -6.64 -8.25 -34.79
N ALA A 343 -6.64 -9.08 -35.82
CA ALA A 343 -6.50 -8.59 -37.19
C ALA A 343 -7.76 -7.77 -37.60
N ILE A 344 -7.54 -6.66 -38.31
CA ILE A 344 -8.59 -5.79 -38.85
C ILE A 344 -8.30 -5.55 -40.33
N GLY A 345 -9.17 -6.05 -41.21
CA GLY A 345 -8.93 -5.97 -42.66
C GLY A 345 -7.58 -6.59 -43.04
N GLY A 346 -6.73 -5.83 -43.72
CA GLY A 346 -5.36 -6.23 -44.06
C GLY A 346 -4.31 -5.95 -42.99
N VAL A 347 -4.69 -5.45 -41.81
CA VAL A 347 -3.76 -5.12 -40.72
C VAL A 347 -3.64 -6.29 -39.75
N PRO A 348 -2.42 -6.76 -39.44
CA PRO A 348 -2.20 -7.94 -38.59
C PRO A 348 -2.56 -7.69 -37.12
N ALA A 349 -2.76 -8.78 -36.38
CA ALA A 349 -2.93 -8.74 -34.93
C ALA A 349 -1.64 -8.29 -34.22
N ASN A 350 -1.79 -7.67 -33.06
CA ASN A 350 -0.72 -7.03 -32.26
C ASN A 350 0.04 -5.91 -32.99
N ALA A 351 -0.56 -5.34 -34.04
CA ALA A 351 0.01 -4.22 -34.78
C ALA A 351 -0.01 -2.93 -33.97
N THR A 352 1.17 -2.40 -33.63
CA THR A 352 1.31 -1.03 -33.10
C THR A 352 1.37 -0.02 -34.24
N LEU A 353 0.46 0.93 -34.22
CA LEU A 353 0.29 1.95 -35.27
C LEU A 353 0.33 3.36 -34.69
N ALA A 354 0.85 4.30 -35.48
CA ALA A 354 0.83 5.73 -35.17
C ALA A 354 -0.59 6.29 -35.33
N ILE A 355 -1.04 7.09 -34.36
CA ILE A 355 -2.30 7.82 -34.45
C ILE A 355 -2.12 9.06 -35.33
N THR A 356 -3.07 9.33 -36.23
CA THR A 356 -3.06 10.46 -37.16
C THR A 356 -4.27 11.39 -37.03
N ALA A 357 -5.37 10.92 -36.45
CA ALA A 357 -6.55 11.75 -36.17
C ALA A 357 -7.41 11.14 -35.06
N LEU A 358 -8.20 11.99 -34.40
CA LEU A 358 -9.13 11.63 -33.33
C LEU A 358 -10.43 12.42 -33.45
N SER A 359 -11.56 11.78 -33.17
CA SER A 359 -12.86 12.45 -33.04
C SER A 359 -13.64 11.85 -31.87
N SER A 360 -13.85 12.65 -30.83
CA SER A 360 -14.72 12.29 -29.70
C SER A 360 -16.18 12.14 -30.12
N ALA A 361 -16.69 13.05 -30.98
CA ALA A 361 -18.07 13.03 -31.45
C ALA A 361 -18.38 11.78 -32.29
N SER A 362 -17.45 11.38 -33.17
CA SER A 362 -17.61 10.20 -34.01
C SER A 362 -17.11 8.92 -33.34
N ARG A 363 -16.48 9.00 -32.17
CA ARG A 363 -15.80 7.91 -31.46
C ARG A 363 -14.80 7.17 -32.36
N THR A 364 -14.02 7.93 -33.11
CA THR A 364 -13.06 7.38 -34.08
C THR A 364 -11.62 7.76 -33.76
N ILE A 365 -10.72 6.84 -34.07
CA ILE A 365 -9.27 7.06 -34.08
C ILE A 365 -8.75 6.58 -35.42
N SER A 366 -7.93 7.40 -36.07
CA SER A 366 -7.28 7.06 -37.33
C SER A 366 -5.81 6.77 -37.12
N PHE A 367 -5.30 5.80 -37.90
CA PHE A 367 -3.95 5.31 -37.81
C PHE A 367 -3.32 5.20 -39.20
N THR A 368 -2.02 5.43 -39.29
CA THR A 368 -1.26 5.07 -40.49
C THR A 368 -1.13 3.55 -40.58
N CYS A 369 -1.44 2.96 -41.73
CA CYS A 369 -1.32 1.53 -41.98
C CYS A 369 -0.80 1.26 -43.40
N ALA A 370 -0.40 0.02 -43.69
CA ALA A 370 -0.04 -0.41 -45.03
C ALA A 370 -0.94 -1.58 -45.43
N ALA A 371 -2.18 -1.28 -45.81
CA ALA A 371 -3.20 -2.26 -46.13
C ALA A 371 -4.12 -1.75 -47.24
N ALA A 372 -4.68 -2.68 -48.01
CA ALA A 372 -5.63 -2.36 -49.07
C ALA A 372 -6.92 -1.74 -48.52
N ASN A 373 -7.55 -0.88 -49.33
CA ASN A 373 -8.83 -0.26 -48.98
C ASN A 373 -9.87 -1.33 -48.66
N SER A 374 -10.55 -1.18 -47.52
CA SER A 374 -11.54 -2.13 -47.03
C SER A 374 -12.38 -1.50 -45.92
N SER A 375 -13.54 -2.05 -45.61
CA SER A 375 -14.34 -1.63 -44.47
C SER A 375 -15.17 -2.79 -43.95
N GLY A 376 -15.60 -2.70 -42.69
CA GLY A 376 -16.44 -3.75 -42.12
C GLY A 376 -16.82 -3.48 -40.66
N SER A 377 -17.81 -4.26 -40.21
CA SER A 377 -18.18 -4.35 -38.80
C SER A 377 -17.21 -5.28 -38.06
N LEU A 378 -16.98 -4.99 -36.79
CA LEU A 378 -16.10 -5.75 -35.90
C LEU A 378 -16.91 -6.32 -34.74
N SER A 379 -16.56 -7.52 -34.30
CA SER A 379 -17.13 -8.15 -33.10
C SER A 379 -16.00 -8.77 -32.29
N GLY A 380 -15.91 -8.42 -31.01
CA GLY A 380 -14.87 -8.91 -30.11
C GLY A 380 -13.46 -8.36 -30.36
N VAL A 381 -13.30 -7.37 -31.25
CA VAL A 381 -12.01 -6.75 -31.55
C VAL A 381 -11.71 -5.64 -30.56
N LYS A 382 -10.48 -5.62 -30.05
CA LYS A 382 -10.03 -4.72 -29.01
C LYS A 382 -8.76 -3.97 -29.40
N MET A 383 -8.64 -2.76 -28.86
CA MET A 383 -7.45 -1.93 -29.01
C MET A 383 -6.87 -1.58 -27.65
N ARG A 384 -5.54 -1.56 -27.57
CA ARG A 384 -4.78 -1.19 -26.37
C ARG A 384 -3.82 -0.06 -26.70
N PHE A 385 -3.75 0.92 -25.82
CA PHE A 385 -2.97 2.14 -26.06
C PHE A 385 -1.79 2.23 -25.10
N TYR A 386 -0.68 2.74 -25.61
CA TYR A 386 0.56 2.86 -24.86
C TYR A 386 1.13 4.26 -25.02
N LYS A 387 1.55 4.86 -23.91
CA LYS A 387 2.17 6.19 -23.92
C LYS A 387 3.50 6.17 -24.66
N HIS A 388 4.37 5.22 -24.30
CA HIS A 388 5.80 5.29 -24.59
C HIS A 388 6.23 4.48 -25.82
N ARG A 389 5.34 3.66 -26.39
CA ARG A 389 5.67 2.78 -27.53
C ARG A 389 5.78 3.57 -28.83
N LEU A 390 6.67 3.09 -29.69
CA LEU A 390 6.90 3.57 -31.05
C LEU A 390 6.47 2.49 -32.05
N PRO A 391 5.86 2.86 -33.19
CA PRO A 391 5.68 1.93 -34.29
C PRO A 391 7.05 1.66 -34.94
N ASP A 392 7.27 0.44 -35.39
CA ASP A 392 8.50 0.09 -36.13
C ASP A 392 8.41 0.53 -37.60
N ILE A 393 9.56 0.55 -38.28
CA ILE A 393 9.67 0.80 -39.72
C ILE A 393 8.89 -0.23 -40.54
N THR A 394 8.75 -1.45 -40.00
CA THR A 394 7.87 -2.47 -40.56
C THR A 394 6.44 -2.21 -40.08
N PRO A 395 5.50 -1.85 -40.97
CA PRO A 395 4.14 -1.54 -40.59
C PRO A 395 3.50 -2.66 -39.75
N GLY A 396 2.93 -2.30 -38.60
CA GLY A 396 2.26 -3.25 -37.71
C GLY A 396 3.20 -4.05 -36.80
N THR A 397 4.39 -3.55 -36.52
CA THR A 397 5.28 -4.11 -35.48
C THR A 397 5.70 -3.04 -34.47
N THR A 398 6.16 -3.47 -33.30
CA THR A 398 6.53 -2.59 -32.18
C THR A 398 8.04 -2.60 -31.99
N ILE A 399 8.64 -1.41 -31.83
CA ILE A 399 10.06 -1.34 -31.45
C ILE A 399 10.24 -1.72 -29.98
N THR A 400 11.20 -2.59 -29.69
CA THR A 400 11.50 -3.08 -28.33
C THR A 400 12.82 -2.57 -27.76
N SER A 401 13.67 -1.94 -28.58
CA SER A 401 15.01 -1.48 -28.17
C SER A 401 15.01 -0.11 -27.49
N HIS A 402 13.94 0.66 -27.64
CA HIS A 402 13.83 2.00 -27.10
C HIS A 402 12.38 2.44 -26.92
N VAL A 403 12.18 3.45 -26.09
CA VAL A 403 10.88 4.05 -25.78
C VAL A 403 10.96 5.57 -25.88
N ARG A 404 9.81 6.20 -26.09
CA ARG A 404 9.69 7.66 -26.06
C ARG A 404 9.40 8.17 -24.65
N HIS A 405 10.19 9.13 -24.21
CA HIS A 405 9.90 9.98 -23.06
C HIS A 405 9.13 11.24 -23.49
N PHE A 406 8.17 11.65 -22.67
CA PHE A 406 7.49 12.94 -22.78
C PHE A 406 7.72 13.72 -21.50
N ALA A 407 8.24 14.93 -21.60
CA ALA A 407 8.51 15.83 -20.50
C ALA A 407 7.24 16.08 -19.67
N VAL A 408 7.42 16.01 -18.34
CA VAL A 408 6.34 16.17 -17.36
C VAL A 408 6.52 17.42 -16.48
N GLN A 409 7.39 18.36 -16.88
CA GLN A 409 7.65 19.60 -16.14
C GLN A 409 6.35 20.37 -15.82
N GLY A 410 6.14 20.69 -14.54
CA GLY A 410 5.04 21.53 -14.08
C GLY A 410 3.65 20.96 -14.36
N ARG A 411 3.49 19.64 -14.43
CA ARG A 411 2.21 19.00 -14.76
C ARG A 411 1.84 17.96 -13.72
N GLY A 412 0.66 18.10 -13.12
CA GLY A 412 0.08 17.09 -12.24
C GLY A 412 -0.19 15.79 -12.99
N PHE A 413 0.00 14.65 -12.31
CA PHE A 413 -0.51 13.36 -12.77
C PHE A 413 -1.88 13.14 -12.17
N VAL A 414 -2.83 12.64 -12.97
CA VAL A 414 -4.11 12.23 -12.42
C VAL A 414 -4.00 10.80 -11.93
N ALA A 415 -4.33 10.60 -10.65
CA ALA A 415 -4.40 9.27 -10.05
C ALA A 415 -5.53 8.47 -10.70
N VAL A 416 -5.33 7.16 -10.78
CA VAL A 416 -6.39 6.21 -11.09
C VAL A 416 -7.22 6.04 -9.82
N MET A 417 -8.55 6.02 -9.91
CA MET A 417 -9.56 6.03 -8.82
C MET A 417 -10.12 7.40 -8.39
N ASP A 418 -10.64 8.18 -9.34
CA ASP A 418 -11.63 9.21 -9.00
C ASP A 418 -13.05 8.61 -9.09
N SER A 419 -13.83 8.84 -8.04
CA SER A 419 -15.25 8.49 -7.92
C SER A 419 -16.11 8.89 -9.12
N ASP A 420 -15.78 9.98 -9.80
CA ASP A 420 -16.50 10.47 -10.98
C ASP A 420 -15.87 10.06 -12.31
N SER A 421 -14.70 9.42 -12.26
CA SER A 421 -14.09 8.73 -13.40
C SER A 421 -13.81 9.62 -14.61
N GLU A 422 -13.49 10.89 -14.37
CA GLU A 422 -13.12 11.85 -15.43
C GLU A 422 -11.75 11.55 -16.06
N TRP A 423 -10.98 10.61 -15.49
CA TRP A 423 -9.54 10.53 -15.71
C TRP A 423 -9.06 9.17 -16.23
N VAL A 424 -8.12 9.23 -17.16
CA VAL A 424 -7.33 8.08 -17.65
C VAL A 424 -5.90 8.29 -17.17
N GLY A 425 -5.36 7.31 -16.45
CA GLY A 425 -4.05 7.44 -15.80
C GLY A 425 -2.91 7.64 -16.80
N GLY A 426 -2.04 8.62 -16.53
CA GLY A 426 -0.77 8.82 -17.23
C GLY A 426 -0.75 9.85 -18.37
N LEU A 427 -1.87 10.52 -18.67
CA LEU A 427 -1.97 11.57 -19.70
C LEU A 427 -1.75 12.98 -19.15
N ARG A 428 -1.34 13.92 -20.01
CA ARG A 428 -1.22 15.35 -19.68
C ARG A 428 -2.54 16.04 -20.00
N ARG A 429 -2.88 17.13 -19.29
CA ARG A 429 -4.09 17.93 -19.55
C ARG A 429 -3.82 19.42 -19.33
N ARG A 430 -4.69 20.29 -19.87
CA ARG A 430 -4.67 21.73 -19.59
C ARG A 430 -5.50 22.05 -18.34
N ASP A 431 -5.09 23.09 -17.61
CA ASP A 431 -5.82 23.63 -16.45
C ASP A 431 -7.22 24.13 -16.81
N ARG A 432 -8.13 24.03 -15.85
CA ARG A 432 -9.48 24.56 -15.88
C ARG A 432 -9.45 26.03 -15.42
N PHE A 433 -10.43 26.84 -15.81
CA PHE A 433 -10.54 28.23 -15.36
C PHE A 433 -9.36 29.21 -15.65
N GLN A 434 -8.46 28.91 -16.59
CA GLN A 434 -7.42 29.86 -17.00
C GLN A 434 -8.05 31.10 -17.65
N GLY A 435 -7.86 32.28 -17.05
CA GLY A 435 -8.27 33.58 -17.60
C GLY A 435 -9.77 33.65 -17.91
N HIS A 436 -10.58 34.08 -16.94
CA HIS A 436 -12.02 34.17 -17.10
C HIS A 436 -12.58 35.48 -16.51
N GLY A 437 -13.62 35.98 -17.16
CA GLY A 437 -14.52 36.97 -16.57
C GLY A 437 -15.66 36.28 -15.85
N LEU A 438 -16.38 37.04 -15.02
CA LEU A 438 -17.65 36.60 -14.44
C LEU A 438 -18.78 37.37 -15.13
N THR A 439 -19.82 36.67 -15.57
CA THR A 439 -21.03 37.35 -16.03
C THR A 439 -21.93 37.67 -14.84
N ALA A 440 -22.42 38.90 -14.79
CA ALA A 440 -23.52 39.30 -13.92
C ALA A 440 -24.75 39.58 -14.80
N PRO A 441 -25.96 39.20 -14.37
CA PRO A 441 -27.17 39.46 -15.14
C PRO A 441 -27.32 40.97 -15.42
N LEU A 442 -27.64 41.32 -16.67
CA LEU A 442 -28.07 42.67 -17.02
C LEU A 442 -29.44 42.91 -16.41
N GLY A 443 -29.60 44.02 -15.70
CA GLY A 443 -30.91 44.38 -15.16
C GLY A 443 -31.83 45.02 -16.15
N THR A 444 -33.10 44.68 -15.97
CA THR A 444 -34.22 45.42 -16.51
C THR A 444 -34.55 46.60 -15.61
N LEU A 445 -34.60 47.80 -16.18
CA LEU A 445 -34.95 49.07 -15.52
C LEU A 445 -36.38 49.12 -14.94
N SER A 446 -37.21 48.11 -15.19
CA SER A 446 -38.57 48.05 -14.66
C SER A 446 -38.61 47.13 -13.45
N GLY A 447 -38.45 47.72 -12.26
CA GLY A 447 -38.89 47.08 -11.01
C GLY A 447 -37.84 46.32 -10.18
N GLY A 448 -36.64 46.88 -9.99
CA GLY A 448 -35.71 46.41 -8.95
C GLY A 448 -34.27 46.27 -9.46
N ALA A 449 -33.34 46.94 -8.78
CA ALA A 449 -31.97 47.19 -9.21
C ALA A 449 -31.19 45.96 -9.73
N TYR A 450 -30.83 46.02 -11.02
CA TYR A 450 -29.72 45.28 -11.62
C TYR A 450 -28.97 46.20 -12.62
N GLY A 451 -28.53 47.37 -12.16
CA GLY A 451 -27.75 48.28 -12.98
C GLY A 451 -26.25 48.00 -12.89
N LEU A 452 -25.70 47.20 -13.81
CA LEU A 452 -24.36 47.50 -14.32
C LEU A 452 -24.57 48.58 -15.37
N ASN A 453 -24.56 49.84 -14.91
CA ASN A 453 -25.03 51.00 -15.66
C ASN A 453 -24.38 51.08 -17.05
N GLN A 454 -25.23 51.21 -18.07
CA GLN A 454 -24.82 51.84 -19.31
C GLN A 454 -24.42 53.29 -19.01
N GLY A 455 -23.13 53.59 -19.13
CA GLY A 455 -22.61 54.94 -19.07
C GLY A 455 -22.26 55.42 -17.66
N LEU A 456 -21.10 56.09 -17.60
CA LEU A 456 -20.47 56.77 -16.45
C LEU A 456 -19.51 55.88 -15.64
N GLY A 457 -18.23 56.20 -15.79
CA GLY A 457 -17.09 55.49 -15.22
C GLY A 457 -17.11 55.38 -13.71
N GLY A 458 -16.73 54.21 -13.21
CA GLY A 458 -16.61 53.93 -11.79
C GLY A 458 -16.75 52.44 -11.50
N GLN A 459 -15.80 51.63 -11.95
CA GLN A 459 -15.75 50.20 -11.69
C GLN A 459 -15.26 49.95 -10.25
N TRP A 460 -16.19 49.79 -9.31
CA TRP A 460 -15.88 49.30 -7.96
C TRP A 460 -16.05 47.78 -7.90
N VAL A 461 -14.92 47.09 -7.92
CA VAL A 461 -14.82 45.65 -7.67
C VAL A 461 -15.01 45.42 -6.17
N PHE A 462 -16.17 44.90 -5.77
CA PHE A 462 -16.38 44.47 -4.39
C PHE A 462 -15.90 43.02 -4.24
N SER A 463 -14.79 42.84 -3.52
CA SER A 463 -14.41 41.55 -2.94
C SER A 463 -15.24 41.31 -1.69
N GLY A 464 -16.03 40.24 -1.69
CA GLY A 464 -16.98 39.89 -0.62
C GLY A 464 -18.41 40.18 -1.04
N GLY A 465 -19.23 39.12 -1.09
CA GLY A 465 -20.61 39.19 -1.56
C GLY A 465 -21.41 40.29 -0.86
N GLY A 466 -21.68 41.37 -1.59
CA GLY A 466 -22.55 42.45 -1.16
C GLY A 466 -23.97 42.26 -1.71
N THR A 467 -24.96 42.37 -0.86
CA THR A 467 -26.36 42.59 -1.25
C THR A 467 -26.56 44.06 -1.66
N TRP A 468 -27.06 44.29 -2.87
CA TRP A 468 -27.50 45.62 -3.32
C TRP A 468 -29.03 45.62 -3.39
N GLY A 469 -29.69 46.49 -2.63
CA GLY A 469 -31.17 46.54 -2.59
C GLY A 469 -31.84 45.30 -1.97
N GLY A 470 -31.14 44.55 -1.10
CA GLY A 470 -31.69 43.39 -0.40
C GLY A 470 -31.64 42.06 -1.19
N THR A 471 -31.11 42.06 -2.42
CA THR A 471 -30.96 40.84 -3.23
C THR A 471 -29.48 40.52 -3.44
N LEU A 472 -29.11 39.24 -3.32
CA LEU A 472 -27.74 38.75 -3.50
C LEU A 472 -27.32 38.87 -4.97
N ILE A 473 -26.21 39.56 -5.24
CA ILE A 473 -25.56 39.55 -6.55
C ILE A 473 -24.79 38.23 -6.65
N SER A 474 -25.25 37.30 -7.49
CA SER A 474 -24.56 36.04 -7.77
C SER A 474 -23.94 36.10 -9.17
N ALA A 475 -22.61 36.03 -9.24
CA ALA A 475 -21.90 35.73 -10.48
C ALA A 475 -22.16 34.25 -10.81
N THR A 476 -22.86 33.98 -11.91
CA THR A 476 -23.44 32.65 -12.15
C THR A 476 -22.61 31.75 -13.05
N ILE A 477 -21.86 32.29 -14.02
CA ILE A 477 -21.13 31.49 -15.02
C ILE A 477 -19.80 32.17 -15.41
N PRO A 478 -18.68 31.42 -15.50
CA PRO A 478 -17.44 31.94 -16.08
C PRO A 478 -17.61 32.21 -17.57
N ILE A 479 -17.15 33.37 -18.03
CA ILE A 479 -17.15 33.76 -19.45
C ILE A 479 -15.73 33.98 -19.95
N SER A 480 -15.56 33.92 -21.27
CA SER A 480 -14.26 34.17 -21.91
C SER A 480 -13.78 35.60 -21.60
N ASP A 481 -12.50 35.75 -21.29
CA ASP A 481 -11.82 37.04 -21.19
C ASP A 481 -11.33 37.57 -22.56
N GLY A 482 -11.68 36.88 -23.66
CA GLY A 482 -11.29 37.21 -25.03
C GLY A 482 -9.84 36.86 -25.39
N THR A 483 -8.96 36.63 -24.40
CA THR A 483 -7.53 36.35 -24.61
C THR A 483 -7.20 34.87 -24.45
N ASN A 484 -7.84 34.20 -23.49
CA ASN A 484 -7.59 32.82 -23.10
C ASN A 484 -8.67 31.83 -23.60
N GLY A 485 -9.60 32.31 -24.44
CA GLY A 485 -10.67 31.51 -25.06
C GLY A 485 -11.85 31.21 -24.11
N THR A 486 -12.73 30.28 -24.48
CA THR A 486 -13.86 29.87 -23.65
C THR A 486 -13.38 29.15 -22.38
N PRO A 487 -13.87 29.51 -21.19
CA PRO A 487 -13.45 28.88 -19.94
C PRO A 487 -13.69 27.37 -19.96
N ARG A 488 -12.64 26.62 -19.61
CA ARG A 488 -12.72 25.17 -19.42
C ARG A 488 -13.32 24.89 -18.05
N VAL A 489 -14.46 24.21 -18.01
CA VAL A 489 -15.20 23.87 -16.79
C VAL A 489 -15.08 22.38 -16.46
N GLY A 490 -15.21 22.04 -15.18
CA GLY A 490 -15.25 20.67 -14.66
C GLY A 490 -15.28 20.66 -13.13
N LYS A 491 -15.35 19.47 -12.52
CA LYS A 491 -15.58 19.30 -11.08
C LYS A 491 -14.34 19.55 -10.19
N THR A 492 -13.15 19.64 -10.77
CA THR A 492 -11.87 19.80 -10.06
C THR A 492 -11.07 20.99 -10.60
N THR A 493 -10.20 21.55 -9.77
CA THR A 493 -9.20 22.55 -10.15
C THR A 493 -7.82 21.92 -9.98
N ASP A 494 -7.13 21.59 -11.09
CA ASP A 494 -5.88 20.84 -11.06
C ASP A 494 -4.67 21.78 -11.14
N THR A 495 -3.67 21.59 -10.26
CA THR A 495 -2.50 22.48 -10.23
C THR A 495 -1.54 22.22 -11.41
N ARG A 496 -1.19 23.30 -12.14
CA ARG A 496 -0.09 23.34 -13.14
C ARG A 496 1.30 23.55 -12.52
N GLY A 497 1.44 23.32 -11.22
CA GLY A 497 2.67 23.68 -10.51
C GLY A 497 2.94 22.70 -9.40
N LEU A 498 3.71 21.66 -9.70
CA LEU A 498 4.49 20.97 -8.68
C LEU A 498 5.84 21.68 -8.61
N SER A 499 6.14 22.28 -7.46
CA SER A 499 7.48 22.79 -7.14
C SER A 499 8.38 21.60 -6.78
N GLY A 500 8.73 20.80 -7.79
CA GLY A 500 9.59 19.64 -7.62
C GLY A 500 9.82 18.90 -8.93
N PHE A 501 10.98 18.26 -9.04
CA PHE A 501 11.36 17.43 -10.17
C PHE A 501 10.96 15.98 -9.90
N PRO A 502 9.98 15.43 -10.64
CA PRO A 502 9.63 14.03 -10.50
C PRO A 502 10.70 13.14 -11.14
N TYR A 503 11.16 12.15 -10.37
CA TYR A 503 12.08 11.11 -10.78
C TYR A 503 11.38 9.76 -10.82
N VAL A 504 11.81 8.91 -11.73
CA VAL A 504 11.45 7.49 -11.77
C VAL A 504 12.69 6.64 -11.53
N PHE A 505 12.60 5.66 -10.63
CA PHE A 505 13.71 4.75 -10.37
C PHE A 505 13.91 3.80 -11.56
N ALA A 506 15.12 3.78 -12.10
CA ALA A 506 15.47 3.07 -13.34
C ALA A 506 16.96 2.71 -13.35
N LYS A 507 17.29 1.42 -13.23
CA LYS A 507 18.69 0.98 -13.28
C LYS A 507 19.31 1.37 -14.63
N ARG A 508 20.30 2.26 -14.58
CA ARG A 508 21.02 2.76 -15.76
C ARG A 508 22.26 1.90 -16.02
N VAL A 509 22.52 1.61 -17.29
CA VAL A 509 23.81 1.10 -17.77
C VAL A 509 24.75 2.30 -17.79
N LEU A 510 25.66 2.36 -16.82
CA LEU A 510 26.64 3.43 -16.71
C LEU A 510 27.90 3.08 -17.46
#